data_AF-A0A350EZR0-F1
#
_entry.id   AF-A0A350EZR0-F1
#
_cell.length_a   1.000
_cell.length_b   1.000
_cell.length_c   1.000
_cell.angle_alpha   90.00
_cell.angle_beta   90.00
_cell.angle_gamma   90.00
#
_symmetry.space_group_name_H-M   'P 1'
#
loop_
_entity.id
_entity.type
_entity.pdbx_description
1 polymer ?
#
loop_
_entity_poly.entity_id
_entity_poly.type
_entity_poly.pdbx_seq_one_letter_code
_entity_poly.pdbx_strand_id
1 'polypeptide(L)' 'LDEVDVMVAGGADANISRPLWTSFNSLRVMTRNLDDPTRAMRPFDSRRDGFVLGEGAAFLVLEDLSHALNRGA' A
#
# COMPACT_ATOMS: atom_id res chain seq x y z
N LEU A 1 -12.04 -22.30 -16.15
CA LEU A 1 -12.16 -21.74 -14.77
C LEU A 1 -11.29 -22.53 -13.78
N ASP A 2 -10.98 -23.82 -14.02
CA ASP A 2 -10.00 -24.60 -13.25
C ASP A 2 -8.60 -24.58 -13.88
N GLU A 3 -7.99 -23.41 -14.05
CA GLU A 3 -6.63 -23.35 -14.62
C GLU A 3 -5.52 -23.52 -13.56
N VAL A 4 -5.79 -23.20 -12.29
CA VAL A 4 -4.81 -23.24 -11.19
C VAL A 4 -5.49 -23.50 -9.83
N ASP A 5 -4.83 -24.28 -8.96
CA ASP A 5 -5.33 -24.62 -7.62
C ASP A 5 -5.08 -23.53 -6.57
N VAL A 6 -3.99 -22.77 -6.73
CA VAL A 6 -3.56 -21.70 -5.83
C VAL A 6 -2.97 -20.55 -6.65
N MET A 7 -3.22 -19.33 -6.21
CA MET A 7 -2.70 -18.10 -6.80
C MET A 7 -2.01 -17.25 -5.74
N VAL A 8 -0.92 -16.57 -6.12
CA VAL A 8 -0.33 -15.51 -5.31
C VAL A 8 -0.70 -14.18 -5.95
N ALA A 9 -1.42 -13.34 -5.21
CA ALA A 9 -1.87 -12.04 -5.66
C ALA A 9 -1.33 -10.95 -4.74
N GLY A 10 -0.72 -9.91 -5.29
CA GLY A 10 -0.18 -8.83 -4.47
C GLY A 10 0.70 -7.88 -5.26
N GLY A 11 1.41 -7.03 -4.52
CA GLY A 11 2.30 -6.04 -5.08
C GLY A 11 3.35 -5.58 -4.08
N ALA A 12 4.40 -4.99 -4.62
CA ALA A 12 5.47 -4.37 -3.85
C ALA A 12 5.79 -3.01 -4.47
N ASP A 13 6.15 -2.06 -3.61
CA ASP A 13 6.59 -0.74 -4.01
C ASP A 13 7.76 -0.30 -3.10
N ALA A 14 8.82 0.25 -3.70
CA ALA A 14 10.05 0.72 -3.06
C ALA A 14 10.54 2.02 -3.72
N ASN A 15 9.68 3.05 -3.69
CA ASN A 15 9.87 4.33 -4.39
C ASN A 15 10.38 5.51 -3.53
N ILE A 16 10.79 5.31 -2.28
CA ILE A 16 11.42 6.33 -1.43
C ILE A 16 12.87 6.54 -1.88
N SER A 17 13.02 7.43 -2.85
CA SER A 17 14.31 7.93 -3.32
C SER A 17 14.30 9.44 -3.43
N ARG A 18 15.48 10.07 -3.40
CA ARG A 18 15.62 11.54 -3.49
C ARG A 18 14.95 12.14 -4.74
N PRO A 19 15.09 11.56 -5.95
CA PRO A 19 14.41 12.08 -7.13
C PRO A 19 12.89 12.04 -6.99
N LEU A 20 12.32 10.89 -6.58
CA LEU A 20 10.88 10.72 -6.42
C LEU A 20 10.31 11.64 -5.35
N TRP A 21 11.00 11.79 -4.20
CA TRP A 21 10.58 12.73 -3.17
C TRP A 21 10.54 14.17 -3.68
N THR A 22 11.57 14.58 -4.44
CA THR A 22 11.62 15.94 -5.02
C THR A 22 10.51 16.16 -6.03
N SER A 23 10.24 15.17 -6.89
CA SER A 23 9.17 15.22 -7.88
C SER A 23 7.80 15.33 -7.21
N PHE A 24 7.48 14.46 -6.24
CA PHE A 24 6.20 14.52 -5.53
C PHE A 24 6.02 15.79 -4.72
N ASN A 25 7.11 16.34 -4.14
CA ASN A 25 7.05 17.61 -3.43
C ASN A 25 6.72 18.76 -4.40
N SER A 26 7.36 18.75 -5.57
CA SER A 26 7.15 19.75 -6.62
C SER A 26 5.73 19.70 -7.18
N LEU A 27 5.15 18.49 -7.31
CA LEU A 27 3.75 18.27 -7.67
C LEU A 27 2.76 18.67 -6.58
N ARG A 28 3.25 19.02 -5.37
CA ARG A 28 2.44 19.43 -4.20
C ARG A 28 1.43 18.37 -3.76
N VAL A 29 1.74 17.09 -3.96
CA VAL A 29 0.86 15.97 -3.56
C VAL A 29 1.16 15.43 -2.16
N MET A 30 2.29 15.85 -1.59
CA MET A 30 2.73 15.47 -0.25
C MET A 30 2.12 16.39 0.82
N THR A 31 1.83 15.81 1.99
CA THR A 31 1.43 16.58 3.16
C THR A 31 2.50 17.61 3.54
N ARG A 32 2.07 18.78 4.04
CA ARG A 32 2.95 19.83 4.58
C ARG A 32 2.89 19.89 6.10
N ASN A 33 2.05 19.06 6.71
CA ASN A 33 1.94 18.95 8.16
C ASN A 33 3.11 18.15 8.72
N LEU A 34 4.02 18.85 9.40
CA LEU A 34 5.21 18.28 10.03
C LEU A 34 5.11 18.25 11.56
N ASP A 35 4.04 18.79 12.15
CA ASP A 35 3.89 18.95 13.59
C ASP A 35 3.64 17.62 14.30
N ASP A 36 2.92 16.70 13.62
CA ASP A 36 2.72 15.32 14.07
C ASP A 36 2.91 14.34 12.90
N PRO A 37 4.16 13.91 12.65
CA PRO A 37 4.49 13.01 11.54
C PRO A 37 3.71 11.69 11.59
N THR A 38 3.42 11.17 12.79
CA THR A 38 2.74 9.88 12.96
C THR A 38 1.27 9.92 12.57
N ARG A 39 0.67 11.12 12.53
CA ARG A 39 -0.73 11.35 12.15
C ARG A 39 -0.87 12.20 10.90
N ALA A 40 0.23 12.45 10.17
CA ALA A 40 0.22 13.30 8.98
C ALA A 40 -0.63 12.68 7.85
N MET A 41 -0.56 11.36 7.67
CA MET A 41 -1.46 10.63 6.76
C MET A 41 -2.86 10.52 7.37
N ARG A 42 -3.81 11.28 6.83
CA ARG A 42 -5.18 11.41 7.34
C ARG A 42 -6.25 11.20 6.25
N PRO A 43 -6.43 9.97 5.74
CA PRO A 43 -7.44 9.69 4.72
C PRO A 43 -8.83 10.14 5.18
N PHE A 44 -9.59 10.77 4.27
CA PHE A 44 -10.96 11.22 4.50
C PHE A 44 -11.19 12.29 5.59
N ASP A 45 -10.13 12.76 6.26
CA ASP A 45 -10.20 13.89 7.20
C ASP A 45 -10.46 15.22 6.45
N SER A 46 -11.20 16.13 7.08
CA SER A 46 -11.50 17.46 6.51
C SER A 46 -10.27 18.35 6.35
N ARG A 47 -9.21 18.08 7.13
CA ARG A 47 -7.92 18.79 7.13
C ARG A 47 -6.84 18.06 6.35
N ARG A 48 -7.18 17.04 5.54
CA ARG A 48 -6.20 16.33 4.70
C ARG A 48 -5.55 17.30 3.71
N ASP A 49 -4.23 17.21 3.55
CA ASP A 49 -3.43 18.16 2.76
C ASP A 49 -2.41 17.49 1.84
N GLY A 50 -2.46 16.15 1.71
CA GLY A 50 -1.58 15.36 0.85
C GLY A 50 -1.36 13.96 1.44
N PHE A 51 -0.47 13.19 0.82
CA PHE A 51 -0.06 11.87 1.33
C PHE A 51 1.34 11.88 1.92
N VAL A 52 1.66 10.83 2.67
CA VAL A 52 3.02 10.49 3.12
C VAL A 52 3.53 9.37 2.21
N LEU A 53 4.77 9.47 1.71
CA LEU A 53 5.37 8.36 0.97
C LEU A 53 5.58 7.16 1.89
N GLY A 54 5.22 5.98 1.40
CA GLY A 54 5.49 4.72 2.05
C GLY A 54 6.05 3.73 1.04
N GLU A 55 6.76 2.74 1.55
CA GLU A 55 7.22 1.57 0.80
C GLU A 55 6.73 0.31 1.53
N GLY A 56 6.69 -0.79 0.79
CA GLY A 56 6.36 -2.08 1.36
C GLY A 56 5.89 -3.06 0.31
N ALA A 57 5.49 -4.22 0.78
CA ALA A 57 4.89 -5.24 -0.06
C ALA A 57 3.79 -5.95 0.70
N ALA A 58 2.78 -6.40 -0.02
CA ALA A 58 1.71 -7.23 0.52
C ALA A 58 1.28 -8.24 -0.54
N PHE A 59 1.10 -9.47 -0.09
CA PHE A 59 0.67 -10.59 -0.91
C PHE A 59 -0.37 -11.42 -0.17
N LEU A 60 -1.29 -11.97 -0.94
CA LEU A 60 -2.32 -12.90 -0.52
C LEU A 60 -2.12 -14.21 -1.28
N VAL A 61 -2.27 -15.31 -0.55
CA VAL A 61 -2.45 -16.62 -1.16
C VAL A 61 -3.95 -16.83 -1.32
N LEU A 62 -4.39 -16.96 -2.57
CA LEU A 62 -5.77 -17.19 -2.94
C LEU A 62 -5.91 -18.65 -3.38
N GLU A 63 -6.90 -19.33 -2.85
CA GLU A 63 -7.21 -20.72 -3.18
C GLU A 63 -8.72 -20.94 -3.01
N ASP A 64 -9.25 -22.05 -3.53
CA ASP A 64 -10.64 -22.40 -3.28
C ASP A 64 -10.90 -22.65 -1.79
N LEU A 65 -12.07 -22.24 -1.29
CA LEU A 65 -12.43 -22.42 0.12
C LEU A 65 -12.35 -23.89 0.55
N SER A 66 -12.81 -24.82 -0.31
CA SER A 66 -12.77 -26.25 0.01
C SER A 66 -11.34 -26.77 0.12
N HIS A 67 -10.44 -26.28 -0.74
CA HIS A 67 -9.02 -26.59 -0.70
C HIS A 67 -8.36 -26.09 0.61
N ALA A 68 -8.63 -24.83 1.00
CA ALA A 68 -8.13 -24.25 2.25
C ALA A 68 -8.59 -25.05 3.48
N LEU A 69 -9.88 -25.40 3.55
CA LEU A 69 -10.44 -26.17 4.66
C LEU A 69 -9.85 -27.58 4.75
N ASN A 70 -9.66 -28.27 3.62
CA ASN A 70 -9.09 -29.62 3.58
C ASN A 70 -7.66 -29.68 4.13
N ARG A 71 -6.87 -28.61 3.95
CA ARG A 71 -5.51 -28.51 4.50
C ARG A 71 -5.45 -27.90 5.92
N GLY A 72 -6.60 -27.54 6.50
CA GLY A 72 -6.70 -26.99 7.85
C GLY A 72 -6.19 -25.54 7.99
N ALA A 73 -6.35 -24.73 6.94
CA ALA A 73 -6.08 -23.30 6.97
C ALA A 73 -7.10 -22.51 7.80
#